data_AF-A0AAW0CJ53-F1
#
_entry.id   AF-A0AAW0CJ53-F1
#
_cell.length_a   1.000
_cell.length_b   1.000
_cell.length_c   1.000
_cell.angle_alpha   90.00
_cell.angle_beta   90.00
_cell.angle_gamma   90.00
#
_symmetry.space_group_name_H-M   'P 1'
#
loop_
_entity.id
_entity.type
_entity.pdbx_description
1 polymer ?
#
loop_
_entity_poly.entity_id
_entity_poly.type
_entity_poly.pdbx_seq_one_letter_code
_entity_poly.pdbx_strand_id
1 'polypeptide(L)'
;MLGLNYPYEKAAILLEHLATERTSSGAIANALATFADAFPDTSTDVTTSEAGNGHTWHLTTRQDEGQPPEEIVFTVQGVILQCDLPPVVRPYGRFVSPRHVQQRVLLTGLNTATFSRALDGLARVDSLLRKAIRDNEGHVITGNTDGFTTIDVANRYFTSKRFANDEHHIGFTTDVDPKGILNDLRGEAFVHTADNVVEFYQRLNTNGDQRFKKIPPSTISEGDIVEVQITVSLVEHSAGKGRNTNVQYFTKLVLRTLTLLDKSYSKVSQPLIAKTNTRPILKRKVGYTEEETKTAEQRMKRMVIDTTTGSRHS
;
A
#
# COMPACT_ATOMS: atom_id res chain seq x y z
N MET A 1 -6.15 4.61 -13.32
CA MET A 1 -5.87 4.55 -14.78
C MET A 1 -4.58 5.32 -14.97
N LEU A 2 -3.53 4.64 -15.42
CA LEU A 2 -2.28 5.33 -15.69
C LEU A 2 -2.51 6.30 -16.86
N GLY A 3 -2.01 7.53 -16.73
CA GLY A 3 -2.22 8.55 -17.76
C GLY A 3 -1.75 8.09 -19.14
N LEU A 4 -2.34 8.66 -20.20
CA LEU A 4 -2.05 8.32 -21.61
C LEU A 4 -0.56 8.33 -21.99
N ASN A 5 0.27 9.05 -21.24
CA ASN A 5 1.71 9.17 -21.48
C ASN A 5 2.55 8.13 -20.74
N TYR A 6 1.94 7.23 -19.97
CA TYR A 6 2.68 6.19 -19.26
C TYR A 6 3.39 5.29 -20.27
N PRO A 7 4.72 5.12 -20.19
CA PRO A 7 5.49 4.39 -21.20
C PRO A 7 5.39 2.88 -20.94
N TYR A 8 4.22 2.30 -21.23
CA TYR A 8 3.89 0.90 -20.95
C TYR A 8 4.97 -0.08 -21.39
N GLU A 9 5.49 0.05 -22.61
CA GLU A 9 6.53 -0.83 -23.13
C GLU A 9 7.84 -0.75 -22.33
N LYS A 10 8.31 0.47 -22.03
CA LYS A 10 9.54 0.67 -21.23
C LYS A 10 9.36 0.18 -19.79
N ALA A 11 8.18 0.39 -19.22
CA ALA A 11 7.83 -0.10 -17.90
C ALA A 11 7.79 -1.63 -17.87
N ALA A 12 7.22 -2.28 -18.89
CA ALA A 12 7.19 -3.74 -19.00
C ALA A 12 8.60 -4.34 -19.12
N ILE A 13 9.47 -3.75 -19.93
CA ILE A 13 10.88 -4.18 -20.06
C ILE A 13 11.61 -4.06 -18.72
N LEU A 14 11.46 -2.91 -18.04
CA LEU A 14 12.11 -2.70 -16.74
C LEU A 14 11.55 -3.65 -15.67
N LEU A 15 10.24 -3.84 -15.63
CA LEU A 15 9.58 -4.78 -14.72
C LEU A 15 10.11 -6.20 -14.92
N GLU A 16 10.17 -6.69 -16.16
CA GLU A 16 10.67 -8.04 -16.44
C GLU A 16 12.14 -8.21 -16.06
N HIS A 17 12.96 -7.19 -16.31
CA HIS A 17 14.35 -7.17 -15.90
C HIS A 17 14.49 -7.28 -14.37
N LEU A 18 13.76 -6.43 -13.63
CA LEU A 18 13.78 -6.43 -12.16
C LEU A 18 13.23 -7.74 -11.58
N ALA A 19 12.17 -8.28 -12.15
CA ALA A 19 11.57 -9.53 -11.70
C ALA A 19 12.51 -10.72 -11.94
N THR A 20 13.15 -10.78 -13.11
CA THR A 20 14.13 -11.83 -13.44
C THR A 20 15.37 -11.72 -12.55
N GLU A 21 15.93 -10.51 -12.39
CA GLU A 21 17.06 -10.25 -11.48
C GLU A 21 16.76 -10.76 -10.07
N ARG A 22 15.56 -10.45 -9.57
CA ARG A 22 15.15 -10.85 -8.24
C ARG A 22 14.96 -12.37 -8.11
N THR A 23 14.27 -13.01 -9.05
CA THR A 23 14.09 -14.48 -9.03
C THR A 23 15.43 -15.21 -9.15
N SER A 24 16.34 -14.74 -10.01
CA SER A 24 17.67 -15.35 -10.20
C SER A 24 18.61 -15.13 -9.02
N SER A 25 18.45 -14.04 -8.25
CA SER A 25 19.31 -13.75 -7.10
C SER A 25 19.10 -14.71 -5.92
N GLY A 26 18.04 -15.53 -5.93
CA GLY A 26 17.66 -16.38 -4.79
C GLY A 26 17.21 -15.59 -3.54
N ALA A 27 17.21 -14.26 -3.61
CA ALA A 27 16.84 -13.37 -2.51
C ALA A 27 15.32 -13.18 -2.36
N ILE A 28 14.51 -13.94 -3.13
CA ILE A 28 13.06 -14.04 -2.95
C ILE A 28 12.73 -15.44 -2.45
N ALA A 29 12.33 -15.53 -1.20
CA ALA A 29 11.57 -16.68 -0.73
C ALA A 29 10.16 -16.65 -1.36
N ASN A 30 9.68 -17.82 -1.80
CA ASN A 30 8.29 -18.03 -2.23
C ASN A 30 7.80 -17.06 -3.34
N ALA A 31 8.62 -16.82 -4.36
CA ALA A 31 8.16 -16.11 -5.56
C ALA A 31 7.00 -16.89 -6.20
N LEU A 32 5.85 -16.24 -6.45
CA LEU A 32 4.71 -16.89 -7.08
C LEU A 32 5.07 -17.49 -8.44
N ALA A 33 5.93 -16.81 -9.20
CA ALA A 33 6.40 -17.30 -10.50
C ALA A 33 7.14 -18.64 -10.39
N THR A 34 7.90 -18.87 -9.31
CA THR A 34 8.61 -20.14 -9.08
C THR A 34 7.64 -21.23 -8.61
N PHE A 35 6.60 -20.86 -7.87
CA PHE A 35 5.58 -21.79 -7.38
C PHE A 35 4.69 -22.37 -8.49
N ALA A 36 4.66 -21.73 -9.65
CA ALA A 36 4.02 -22.27 -10.85
C ALA A 36 4.65 -23.61 -11.28
N ASP A 37 5.98 -23.69 -11.20
CA ASP A 37 6.76 -24.82 -11.70
C ASP A 37 7.09 -25.85 -10.61
N ALA A 38 7.27 -25.42 -9.36
CA ALA A 38 7.70 -26.28 -8.25
C ALA A 38 6.50 -26.98 -7.58
N PHE A 39 6.55 -28.31 -7.39
CA PHE A 39 5.57 -28.96 -6.52
C PHE A 39 5.68 -28.43 -5.08
N PRO A 40 4.57 -28.20 -4.35
CA PRO A 40 4.67 -27.88 -2.94
C PRO A 40 5.46 -29.00 -2.28
N ASP A 41 6.57 -28.64 -1.63
CA ASP A 41 7.34 -29.59 -0.84
C ASP A 41 6.44 -30.22 0.23
N THR A 42 6.81 -31.41 0.70
CA THR A 42 6.12 -32.19 1.74
C THR A 42 5.87 -31.43 3.06
N SER A 43 6.47 -30.25 3.24
CA SER A 43 6.25 -29.35 4.40
C SER A 43 5.08 -28.37 4.23
N THR A 44 4.46 -28.28 3.04
CA THR A 44 3.31 -27.40 2.81
C THR A 44 2.01 -28.07 3.29
N ASP A 45 1.28 -27.40 4.18
CA ASP A 45 0.01 -27.88 4.74
C ASP A 45 -1.07 -26.79 4.65
N VAL A 46 -2.34 -27.20 4.64
CA VAL A 46 -3.49 -26.29 4.68
C VAL A 46 -4.07 -26.30 6.09
N THR A 47 -3.96 -25.17 6.77
CA THR A 47 -4.57 -24.99 8.10
C THR A 47 -5.88 -24.24 7.99
N THR A 48 -6.79 -24.49 8.93
CA THR A 48 -8.09 -23.82 9.01
C THR A 48 -8.15 -22.98 10.27
N SER A 49 -8.69 -21.78 10.14
CA SER A 49 -8.99 -20.86 11.24
C SER A 49 -10.45 -20.41 11.16
N GLU A 50 -11.03 -20.00 12.29
CA GLU A 50 -12.32 -19.32 12.28
C GLU A 50 -12.10 -17.81 12.15
N ALA A 51 -12.66 -17.19 11.12
CA ALA A 51 -12.57 -15.74 10.93
C ALA A 51 -13.91 -15.15 10.53
N GLY A 52 -14.54 -14.40 11.43
CA GLY A 52 -15.80 -13.74 11.12
C GLY A 52 -17.00 -14.69 11.15
N ASN A 53 -17.67 -14.82 10.01
CA ASN A 53 -18.91 -15.59 9.89
C ASN A 53 -18.68 -16.98 9.26
N GLY A 54 -17.44 -17.45 9.15
CA GLY A 54 -17.12 -18.73 8.51
C GLY A 54 -15.65 -19.12 8.69
N HIS A 55 -15.27 -20.24 8.08
CA HIS A 55 -13.90 -20.74 8.11
C HIS A 55 -13.01 -20.01 7.11
N THR A 56 -11.72 -19.93 7.42
CA THR A 56 -10.67 -19.44 6.52
C THR A 56 -9.54 -20.46 6.46
N TRP A 57 -9.17 -20.85 5.25
CA TRP A 57 -8.08 -21.77 4.97
C TRP A 57 -6.85 -20.98 4.52
N HIS A 58 -5.72 -21.33 5.10
CA HIS A 58 -4.43 -20.71 4.84
C HIS A 58 -3.41 -21.75 4.44
N LEU A 59 -2.50 -21.37 3.55
CA LEU A 59 -1.35 -22.20 3.24
C LEU A 59 -0.26 -21.94 4.29
N THR A 60 0.25 -23.00 4.90
CA THR A 60 1.25 -22.92 5.95
C THR A 60 2.43 -23.83 5.67
N THR A 61 3.58 -23.50 6.24
CA THR A 61 4.76 -24.36 6.26
C THR A 61 5.16 -24.67 7.70
N ARG A 62 5.75 -25.85 7.91
CA ARG A 62 6.37 -26.21 9.19
C ARG A 62 7.88 -26.21 9.01
N GLN A 63 8.53 -25.23 9.61
CA GLN A 63 10.00 -25.14 9.60
C GLN A 63 10.62 -26.12 10.60
N ASP A 64 10.07 -26.20 11.83
CA ASP A 64 10.60 -27.04 12.91
C ASP A 64 9.50 -27.86 13.61
N GLU A 65 9.88 -29.05 14.09
CA GLU A 65 9.01 -29.94 14.85
C GLU A 65 8.72 -29.33 16.25
N GLY A 66 7.46 -28.94 16.51
CA GLY A 66 7.00 -28.39 17.79
C GLY A 66 6.75 -26.88 17.82
N GLN A 67 7.07 -26.14 16.75
CA GLN A 67 6.64 -24.76 16.57
C GLN A 67 5.25 -24.68 15.91
N PRO A 68 4.48 -23.61 16.16
CA PRO A 68 3.24 -23.39 15.41
C PRO A 68 3.54 -23.24 13.91
N PRO A 69 2.62 -23.71 13.04
CA PRO A 69 2.78 -23.54 11.60
C PRO A 69 2.80 -22.06 11.22
N GLU A 70 3.64 -21.70 10.25
CA GLU A 70 3.76 -20.32 9.77
C GLU A 70 3.01 -20.15 8.44
N GLU A 71 2.27 -19.04 8.29
CA GLU A 71 1.58 -18.72 7.03
C GLU A 71 2.60 -18.42 5.92
N ILE A 72 2.40 -19.02 4.74
CA ILE A 72 3.29 -18.81 3.61
C ILE A 72 3.04 -17.41 3.02
N VAL A 73 4.07 -16.58 3.06
CA VAL A 73 4.10 -15.27 2.41
C VAL A 73 4.71 -15.42 1.02
N PHE A 74 3.94 -15.05 0.00
CA PHE A 74 4.33 -15.09 -1.38
C PHE A 74 4.78 -13.73 -1.89
N THR A 75 5.64 -13.71 -2.91
CA THR A 75 6.12 -12.47 -3.52
C THR A 75 5.76 -12.36 -5.01
N VAL A 76 5.35 -11.17 -5.45
CA VAL A 76 5.07 -10.84 -6.86
C VAL A 76 5.49 -9.40 -7.18
N GLN A 77 6.10 -9.18 -8.35
CA GLN A 77 6.43 -7.85 -8.85
C GLN A 77 5.37 -7.37 -9.85
N GLY A 78 5.08 -6.07 -9.84
CA GLY A 78 4.15 -5.48 -10.79
C GLY A 78 4.17 -3.96 -10.78
N VAL A 79 3.39 -3.38 -11.68
CA VAL A 79 3.10 -1.95 -11.73
C VAL A 79 1.78 -1.68 -11.03
N ILE A 80 1.75 -0.64 -10.18
CA ILE A 80 0.51 -0.19 -9.54
C ILE A 80 -0.34 0.57 -10.56
N LEU A 81 -1.52 0.04 -10.91
CA LEU A 81 -2.50 0.74 -11.75
C LEU A 81 -3.40 1.69 -10.97
N GLN A 82 -3.75 1.29 -9.75
CA GLN A 82 -4.58 2.02 -8.81
C GLN A 82 -4.16 1.66 -7.39
N CYS A 83 -4.26 2.61 -6.46
CA CYS A 83 -4.01 2.34 -5.06
C CYS A 83 -4.88 3.19 -4.13
N ASP A 84 -5.25 2.62 -3.00
CA ASP A 84 -5.83 3.32 -1.85
C ASP A 84 -4.92 3.04 -0.66
N LEU A 85 -3.91 3.88 -0.49
CA LEU A 85 -2.87 3.74 0.52
C LEU A 85 -2.90 4.93 1.48
N PRO A 86 -2.39 4.75 2.71
CA PRO A 86 -2.22 5.88 3.62
C PRO A 86 -1.30 6.97 3.02
N PRO A 87 -1.32 8.20 3.56
CA PRO A 87 -2.03 8.63 4.76
C PRO A 87 -3.53 8.84 4.55
N VAL A 88 -4.34 8.42 5.51
CA VAL A 88 -5.77 8.71 5.55
C VAL A 88 -5.97 10.15 6.03
N VAL A 89 -6.21 11.06 5.08
CA VAL A 89 -6.34 12.50 5.36
C VAL A 89 -7.75 13.05 5.18
N ARG A 90 -8.66 12.23 4.63
CA ARG A 90 -10.07 12.58 4.39
C ARG A 90 -10.96 11.68 5.23
N PRO A 91 -11.94 12.24 5.97
CA PRO A 91 -12.91 11.43 6.68
C PRO A 91 -13.70 10.54 5.74
N TYR A 92 -14.00 9.32 6.20
CA TYR A 92 -14.94 8.45 5.51
C TYR A 92 -16.36 9.01 5.64
N GLY A 93 -17.21 8.68 4.67
CA GLY A 93 -18.63 9.03 4.74
C GLY A 93 -19.30 8.43 5.97
N ARG A 94 -20.36 9.08 6.48
CA ARG A 94 -21.07 8.70 7.72
C ARG A 94 -21.55 7.24 7.76
N PHE A 95 -21.75 6.62 6.60
CA PHE A 95 -22.27 5.26 6.47
C PHE A 95 -21.20 4.21 6.15
N VAL A 96 -19.91 4.60 6.12
CA VAL A 96 -18.83 3.65 5.89
C VAL A 96 -18.61 2.80 7.15
N SER A 97 -18.75 1.49 7.00
CA SER A 97 -18.46 0.54 8.06
C SER A 97 -16.94 0.35 8.19
N PRO A 98 -16.37 0.34 9.42
CA PRO A 98 -14.95 0.05 9.63
C PRO A 98 -14.52 -1.28 9.01
N ARG A 99 -15.43 -2.27 8.95
CA ARG A 99 -15.17 -3.58 8.34
C ARG A 99 -14.77 -3.51 6.85
N HIS A 100 -15.17 -2.45 6.16
CA HIS A 100 -14.93 -2.30 4.71
C HIS A 100 -13.74 -1.38 4.41
N VAL A 101 -13.11 -0.81 5.43
CA VAL A 101 -11.98 0.11 5.27
C VAL A 101 -10.69 -0.70 5.18
N GLN A 102 -9.97 -0.52 4.08
CA GLN A 102 -8.80 -1.31 3.72
C GLN A 102 -7.80 -0.46 2.95
N GLN A 103 -6.53 -0.87 3.02
CA GLN A 103 -5.49 -0.41 2.11
C GLN A 103 -5.36 -1.40 0.97
N ARG A 104 -5.28 -0.93 -0.27
CA ARG A 104 -5.25 -1.80 -1.45
C ARG A 104 -4.39 -1.28 -2.58
N VAL A 105 -3.90 -2.22 -3.39
CA VAL A 105 -3.23 -1.96 -4.67
C VAL A 105 -3.79 -2.86 -5.75
N LEU A 106 -4.08 -2.28 -6.91
CA LEU A 106 -4.36 -3.00 -8.13
C LEU A 106 -3.07 -3.12 -8.94
N LEU A 107 -2.57 -4.34 -9.09
CA LEU A 107 -1.29 -4.61 -9.74
C LEU A 107 -1.52 -5.18 -11.14
N THR A 108 -0.59 -4.86 -12.04
CA THR A 108 -0.48 -5.53 -13.34
C THR A 108 0.97 -5.86 -13.66
N GLY A 109 1.17 -6.94 -14.41
CA GLY A 109 2.45 -7.29 -15.00
C GLY A 109 2.72 -6.66 -16.35
N LEU A 110 1.79 -5.86 -16.91
CA LEU A 110 1.91 -5.36 -18.29
C LEU A 110 2.15 -6.48 -19.32
N ASN A 111 1.53 -7.66 -19.08
CA ASN A 111 1.69 -8.87 -19.88
C ASN A 111 3.12 -9.43 -19.96
N THR A 112 3.96 -9.15 -18.96
CA THR A 112 5.29 -9.77 -18.91
C THR A 112 5.22 -11.26 -18.56
N ALA A 113 6.25 -12.01 -18.95
CA ALA A 113 6.30 -13.46 -18.77
C ALA A 113 6.39 -13.85 -17.30
N THR A 114 7.22 -13.14 -16.51
CA THR A 114 7.37 -13.45 -15.09
C THR A 114 6.09 -13.20 -14.30
N PHE A 115 5.34 -12.13 -14.62
CA PHE A 115 4.04 -11.91 -13.99
C PHE A 115 3.00 -12.95 -14.41
N SER A 116 2.97 -13.33 -15.69
CA SER A 116 2.05 -14.38 -16.16
C SER A 116 2.29 -15.70 -15.42
N ARG A 117 3.56 -16.10 -15.22
CA ARG A 117 3.91 -17.25 -14.36
C ARG A 117 3.48 -17.06 -12.92
N ALA A 118 3.57 -15.85 -12.37
CA ALA A 118 3.07 -15.58 -11.03
C ALA A 118 1.56 -15.78 -10.91
N LEU A 119 0.79 -15.48 -11.97
CA LEU A 119 -0.65 -15.77 -12.01
C LEU A 119 -0.93 -17.27 -12.07
N ASP A 120 -0.13 -18.04 -12.81
CA ASP A 120 -0.23 -19.51 -12.83
C ASP A 120 0.08 -20.10 -11.45
N GLY A 121 1.12 -19.58 -10.78
CA GLY A 121 1.45 -19.93 -9.39
C GLY A 121 0.31 -19.60 -8.43
N LEU A 122 -0.34 -18.45 -8.60
CA LEU A 122 -1.48 -18.06 -7.77
C LEU A 122 -2.69 -18.97 -7.99
N ALA A 123 -3.02 -19.30 -9.24
CA ALA A 123 -4.08 -20.25 -9.56
C ALA A 123 -3.82 -21.63 -8.95
N ARG A 124 -2.54 -22.03 -8.90
CA ARG A 124 -2.11 -23.27 -8.26
C ARG A 124 -2.28 -23.26 -6.74
N VAL A 125 -1.91 -22.16 -6.07
CA VAL A 125 -2.17 -21.99 -4.63
C VAL A 125 -3.67 -22.05 -4.34
N ASP A 126 -4.49 -21.37 -5.13
CA ASP A 126 -5.95 -21.45 -5.00
C ASP A 126 -6.48 -22.87 -5.15
N SER A 127 -6.00 -23.60 -6.16
CA SER A 127 -6.37 -25.00 -6.36
C SER A 127 -6.01 -25.89 -5.16
N LEU A 128 -4.86 -25.66 -4.51
CA LEU A 128 -4.49 -26.37 -3.28
C LEU A 128 -5.45 -26.10 -2.13
N LEU A 129 -5.82 -24.83 -1.92
CA LEU A 129 -6.78 -24.44 -0.87
C LEU A 129 -8.16 -25.03 -1.14
N ARG A 130 -8.65 -24.96 -2.38
CA ARG A 130 -9.96 -25.50 -2.77
C ARG A 130 -10.02 -27.03 -2.67
N LYS A 131 -8.93 -27.71 -3.01
CA LYS A 131 -8.82 -29.16 -2.84
C LYS A 131 -9.00 -29.58 -1.38
N ALA A 132 -8.54 -28.79 -0.42
CA ALA A 132 -8.71 -29.08 1.01
C ALA A 132 -10.19 -29.09 1.44
N ILE A 133 -11.03 -28.27 0.79
CA ILE A 133 -12.47 -28.20 1.05
C ILE A 133 -13.32 -29.00 0.06
N ARG A 134 -12.70 -29.72 -0.89
CA ARG A 134 -13.36 -30.46 -1.97
C ARG A 134 -14.28 -29.60 -2.83
N ASP A 135 -13.97 -28.32 -2.93
CA ASP A 135 -14.65 -27.39 -3.82
C ASP A 135 -13.96 -27.40 -5.19
N ASN A 136 -14.74 -27.53 -6.25
CA ASN A 136 -14.26 -27.51 -7.62
C ASN A 136 -14.75 -26.26 -8.38
N GLU A 137 -15.49 -25.36 -7.72
CA GLU A 137 -15.92 -24.12 -8.33
C GLU A 137 -14.72 -23.17 -8.48
N GLY A 138 -14.29 -22.96 -9.72
CA GLY A 138 -13.22 -22.00 -10.02
C GLY A 138 -13.72 -20.57 -9.82
N HIS A 139 -13.07 -19.81 -8.94
CA HIS A 139 -13.29 -18.37 -8.85
C HIS A 139 -12.19 -17.63 -9.61
N VAL A 140 -12.56 -16.60 -10.36
CA VAL A 140 -11.60 -15.77 -11.08
C VAL A 140 -10.96 -14.79 -10.09
N ILE A 141 -9.69 -15.02 -9.76
CA ILE A 141 -8.89 -14.17 -8.85
C ILE A 141 -8.35 -12.93 -9.57
N THR A 142 -8.24 -13.01 -10.90
CA THR A 142 -7.69 -11.97 -11.75
C THR A 142 -8.78 -11.04 -12.30
N GLY A 143 -8.42 -9.79 -12.53
CA GLY A 143 -9.23 -8.82 -13.25
C GLY A 143 -8.66 -8.54 -14.63
N ASN A 144 -9.40 -7.75 -15.41
CA ASN A 144 -8.89 -7.11 -16.61
C ASN A 144 -9.15 -5.60 -16.50
N THR A 145 -8.11 -4.79 -16.67
CA THR A 145 -8.23 -3.33 -16.72
C THR A 145 -7.43 -2.85 -17.92
N ASP A 146 -8.08 -2.14 -18.84
CA ASP A 146 -7.46 -1.57 -20.04
C ASP A 146 -6.66 -2.60 -20.87
N GLY A 147 -7.15 -3.84 -20.95
CA GLY A 147 -6.52 -4.92 -21.71
C GLY A 147 -5.36 -5.61 -20.99
N PHE A 148 -5.03 -5.21 -19.76
CA PHE A 148 -4.04 -5.88 -18.93
C PHE A 148 -4.70 -6.76 -17.89
N THR A 149 -4.11 -7.94 -17.66
CA THR A 149 -4.49 -8.79 -16.53
C THR A 149 -4.01 -8.17 -15.22
N THR A 150 -4.88 -8.18 -14.20
CA THR A 150 -4.62 -7.53 -12.91
C THR A 150 -4.91 -8.43 -11.73
N ILE A 151 -4.31 -8.13 -10.58
CA ILE A 151 -4.70 -8.68 -9.27
C ILE A 151 -4.98 -7.53 -8.29
N ASP A 152 -6.08 -7.62 -7.53
CA ASP A 152 -6.40 -6.67 -6.46
C ASP A 152 -5.93 -7.29 -5.13
N VAL A 153 -4.99 -6.61 -4.47
CA VAL A 153 -4.40 -7.04 -3.21
C VAL A 153 -4.74 -6.02 -2.14
N ALA A 154 -5.33 -6.47 -1.04
CA ALA A 154 -5.83 -5.58 -0.01
C ALA A 154 -5.61 -6.12 1.39
N ASN A 155 -5.50 -5.23 2.38
CA ASN A 155 -5.56 -5.60 3.79
C ASN A 155 -6.45 -4.61 4.54
N ARG A 156 -7.29 -5.13 5.43
CA ARG A 156 -8.20 -4.30 6.22
C ARG A 156 -7.41 -3.59 7.31
N TYR A 157 -7.79 -2.35 7.60
CA TYR A 157 -7.24 -1.64 8.75
C TYR A 157 -7.74 -2.20 10.07
N PHE A 158 -8.83 -2.97 10.06
CA PHE A 158 -9.53 -3.38 11.27
C PHE A 158 -9.98 -4.84 11.25
N THR A 159 -9.82 -5.48 12.40
CA THR A 159 -10.46 -6.74 12.78
C THR A 159 -11.53 -6.46 13.83
N SER A 160 -12.65 -7.18 13.78
CA SER A 160 -13.69 -7.06 14.80
C SER A 160 -13.20 -7.69 16.10
N LYS A 161 -13.38 -7.03 17.26
CA LYS A 161 -12.92 -7.53 18.58
C LYS A 161 -13.36 -8.96 18.86
N ARG A 162 -14.56 -9.35 18.40
CA ARG A 162 -15.10 -10.72 18.54
C ARG A 162 -14.24 -11.81 17.89
N PHE A 163 -13.39 -11.45 16.92
CA PHE A 163 -12.54 -12.36 16.15
C PHE A 163 -11.06 -12.03 16.29
N ALA A 164 -10.71 -11.12 17.20
CA ALA A 164 -9.34 -10.68 17.38
C ALA A 164 -8.58 -11.55 18.41
N ASN A 165 -9.16 -12.65 18.91
CA ASN A 165 -8.52 -13.57 19.85
C ASN A 165 -7.78 -12.88 21.02
N ASP A 166 -8.41 -11.86 21.61
CA ASP A 166 -7.86 -11.01 22.68
C ASP A 166 -6.59 -10.20 22.32
N GLU A 167 -6.25 -10.10 21.02
CA GLU A 167 -5.16 -9.25 20.54
C GLU A 167 -5.37 -7.78 20.92
N HIS A 168 -4.28 -7.16 21.35
CA HIS A 168 -4.27 -5.76 21.73
C HIS A 168 -4.31 -4.84 20.52
N HIS A 169 -4.99 -3.72 20.69
CA HIS A 169 -5.02 -2.67 19.68
C HIS A 169 -3.63 -2.04 19.53
N ILE A 170 -3.07 -2.16 18.32
CA ILE A 170 -1.90 -1.42 17.87
C ILE A 170 -2.37 -0.07 17.33
N GLY A 171 -1.83 1.03 17.87
CA GLY A 171 -2.17 2.38 17.40
C GLY A 171 -1.63 2.64 15.98
N PHE A 172 -2.34 3.44 15.19
CA PHE A 172 -1.86 3.89 13.89
C PHE A 172 -0.70 4.88 14.06
N THR A 173 0.30 4.80 13.18
CA THR A 173 1.36 5.80 13.10
C THR A 173 0.85 7.08 12.45
N THR A 174 1.56 8.20 12.67
CA THR A 174 1.25 9.47 12.01
C THR A 174 1.40 9.43 10.49
N ASP A 175 2.21 8.51 9.96
CA ASP A 175 2.34 8.29 8.52
C ASP A 175 1.09 7.62 7.91
N VAL A 176 0.31 6.91 8.74
CA VAL A 176 -0.90 6.19 8.32
C VAL A 176 -2.16 7.00 8.62
N ASP A 177 -2.28 7.52 9.84
CA ASP A 177 -3.46 8.26 10.32
C ASP A 177 -3.07 9.60 10.95
N PRO A 178 -2.56 10.57 10.17
CA PRO A 178 -2.07 11.85 10.69
C PRO A 178 -3.14 12.70 11.37
N LYS A 179 -4.43 12.38 11.15
CA LYS A 179 -5.57 13.15 11.67
C LYS A 179 -6.45 12.36 12.65
N GLY A 180 -6.07 11.14 13.03
CA GLY A 180 -6.86 10.30 13.92
C GLY A 180 -8.18 9.79 13.31
N ILE A 181 -8.35 9.86 11.99
CA ILE A 181 -9.59 9.49 11.30
C ILE A 181 -9.86 7.98 11.40
N LEU A 182 -8.83 7.14 11.24
CA LEU A 182 -8.96 5.70 11.40
C LEU A 182 -9.19 5.35 12.87
N ASN A 183 -8.46 6.01 13.77
CA ASN A 183 -8.66 5.83 15.20
C ASN A 183 -10.09 6.15 15.65
N ASP A 184 -10.67 7.25 15.15
CA ASP A 184 -12.03 7.65 15.44
C ASP A 184 -13.06 6.69 14.81
N LEU A 185 -12.81 6.24 13.57
CA LEU A 185 -13.73 5.36 12.85
C LEU A 185 -13.84 3.98 13.50
N ARG A 186 -12.77 3.47 14.09
CA ARG A 186 -12.71 2.15 14.75
C ARG A 186 -13.87 1.94 15.74
N GLY A 187 -14.20 2.98 16.52
CA GLY A 187 -15.09 2.88 17.67
C GLY A 187 -14.65 1.77 18.64
N GLU A 188 -15.60 1.21 19.38
CA GLU A 188 -15.31 0.16 20.37
C GLU A 188 -15.41 -1.27 19.85
N ALA A 189 -15.96 -1.49 18.66
CA ALA A 189 -16.22 -2.83 18.13
C ALA A 189 -15.04 -3.43 17.35
N PHE A 190 -14.06 -2.61 16.99
CA PHE A 190 -12.95 -2.99 16.13
C PHE A 190 -11.60 -2.72 16.77
N VAL A 191 -10.57 -3.42 16.31
CA VAL A 191 -9.17 -3.28 16.69
C VAL A 191 -8.29 -3.34 15.46
N HIS A 192 -7.19 -2.59 15.47
CA HIS A 192 -6.09 -2.76 14.54
C HIS A 192 -5.06 -3.66 15.20
N THR A 193 -4.73 -4.79 14.59
CA THR A 193 -3.78 -5.77 15.15
C THR A 193 -2.60 -6.00 14.21
N ALA A 194 -1.65 -6.86 14.59
CA ALA A 194 -0.46 -7.14 13.80
C ALA A 194 -0.81 -7.62 12.38
N ASP A 195 -1.90 -8.37 12.24
CA ASP A 195 -2.40 -8.85 10.95
C ASP A 195 -2.89 -7.74 10.02
N ASN A 196 -3.32 -6.61 10.57
CA ASN A 196 -3.81 -5.47 9.81
C ASN A 196 -2.68 -4.53 9.34
N VAL A 197 -1.45 -4.73 9.85
CA VAL A 197 -0.29 -3.91 9.51
C VAL A 197 0.20 -4.27 8.10
N VAL A 198 0.44 -3.25 7.29
CA VAL A 198 1.20 -3.38 6.03
C VAL A 198 2.51 -2.63 6.18
N GLU A 199 3.60 -3.27 5.81
CA GLU A 199 4.91 -2.66 5.83
C GLU A 199 5.30 -2.08 4.47
N PHE A 200 6.04 -0.98 4.50
CA PHE A 200 6.41 -0.21 3.31
C PHE A 200 7.93 -0.03 3.27
N TYR A 201 8.54 -0.47 2.17
CA TYR A 201 9.99 -0.42 1.99
C TYR A 201 10.37 0.21 0.65
N GLN A 202 11.60 0.68 0.56
CA GLN A 202 12.27 1.03 -0.68
C GLN A 202 13.52 0.18 -0.83
N ARG A 203 13.69 -0.41 -2.02
CA ARG A 203 14.94 -1.07 -2.40
C ARG A 203 16.02 -0.01 -2.62
N LEU A 204 17.16 -0.18 -1.96
CA LEU A 204 18.36 0.62 -2.14
C LEU A 204 19.35 -0.18 -2.97
N ASN A 205 19.58 0.21 -4.22
CA ASN A 205 20.61 -0.41 -5.06
C ASN A 205 21.98 0.06 -4.59
N THR A 206 22.68 -0.81 -3.84
CA THR A 206 24.02 -0.51 -3.32
C THR A 206 24.99 -1.60 -3.78
N ASN A 207 25.82 -1.36 -4.80
CA ASN A 207 26.97 -2.19 -5.19
C ASN A 207 26.81 -3.73 -5.02
N GLY A 208 25.68 -4.31 -5.46
CA GLY A 208 25.40 -5.76 -5.37
C GLY A 208 24.70 -6.23 -4.08
N ASP A 209 24.68 -5.43 -3.01
CA ASP A 209 23.91 -5.69 -1.81
C ASP A 209 22.46 -5.18 -1.96
N GLN A 210 21.49 -6.07 -1.78
CA GLN A 210 20.09 -5.69 -1.67
C GLN A 210 19.81 -5.18 -0.26
N ARG A 211 19.61 -3.87 -0.12
CA ARG A 211 19.21 -3.25 1.16
C ARG A 211 17.80 -2.67 1.05
N PHE A 212 17.07 -2.71 2.15
CA PHE A 212 15.72 -2.17 2.24
C PHE A 212 15.65 -1.10 3.31
N LYS A 213 14.95 -0.02 3.00
CA LYS A 213 14.70 1.07 3.94
C LYS A 213 13.19 1.22 4.13
N LYS A 214 12.73 1.27 5.38
CA LYS A 214 11.33 1.57 5.69
C LYS A 214 10.98 2.99 5.21
N ILE A 215 9.86 3.13 4.52
CA ILE A 215 9.37 4.39 3.95
C ILE A 215 7.94 4.65 4.38
N PRO A 216 7.46 5.91 4.38
CA PRO A 216 6.06 6.19 4.62
C PRO A 216 5.21 5.76 3.40
N PRO A 217 3.95 5.34 3.59
CA PRO A 217 3.09 4.86 2.51
C PRO A 217 2.86 5.90 1.40
N SER A 218 2.84 7.20 1.76
CA SER A 218 2.74 8.34 0.83
C SER A 218 3.84 8.39 -0.25
N THR A 219 4.89 7.61 -0.06
CA THR A 219 6.03 7.52 -0.96
C THR A 219 5.71 6.68 -2.20
N ILE A 220 4.70 5.81 -2.14
CA ILE A 220 4.27 4.92 -3.23
C ILE A 220 3.09 5.55 -3.96
N SER A 221 3.03 5.39 -5.27
CA SER A 221 1.99 6.00 -6.13
C SER A 221 1.67 5.14 -7.36
N GLU A 222 0.55 5.45 -8.01
CA GLU A 222 0.18 4.83 -9.29
C GLU A 222 1.29 5.02 -10.34
N GLY A 223 1.68 3.92 -11.00
CA GLY A 223 2.76 3.87 -11.97
C GLY A 223 4.12 3.50 -11.38
N ASP A 224 4.23 3.32 -10.06
CA ASP A 224 5.44 2.74 -9.47
C ASP A 224 5.56 1.25 -9.83
N ILE A 225 6.80 0.80 -10.04
CA ILE A 225 7.14 -0.62 -10.09
C ILE A 225 7.45 -1.06 -8.66
N VAL A 226 6.71 -2.05 -8.19
CA VAL A 226 6.77 -2.54 -6.83
C VAL A 226 6.94 -4.05 -6.78
N GLU A 227 7.49 -4.51 -5.68
CA GLU A 227 7.39 -5.88 -5.22
C GLU A 227 6.39 -5.93 -4.07
N VAL A 228 5.48 -6.90 -4.12
CA VAL A 228 4.39 -7.04 -3.19
C VAL A 228 4.50 -8.41 -2.53
N GLN A 229 4.46 -8.41 -1.20
CA GLN A 229 4.32 -9.64 -0.43
C GLN A 229 2.87 -9.83 0.00
N ILE A 230 2.35 -11.00 -0.28
CA ILE A 230 0.94 -11.34 -0.06
C ILE A 230 0.82 -12.67 0.65
N THR A 231 -0.23 -12.83 1.44
CA THR A 231 -0.71 -14.17 1.81
C THR A 231 -1.99 -14.47 1.07
N VAL A 232 -2.22 -15.76 0.79
CA VAL A 232 -3.38 -16.23 0.03
C VAL A 232 -4.24 -17.07 0.96
N SER A 233 -5.49 -16.64 1.14
CA SER A 233 -6.44 -17.33 1.99
C SER A 233 -7.74 -17.62 1.24
N LEU A 234 -8.38 -18.75 1.53
CA LEU A 234 -9.71 -19.06 1.05
C LEU A 234 -10.70 -18.79 2.17
N VAL A 235 -11.71 -17.97 1.92
CA VAL A 235 -12.67 -17.54 2.94
C VAL A 235 -14.05 -18.06 2.61
N GLU A 236 -14.67 -18.71 3.58
CA GLU A 236 -16.07 -19.07 3.55
C GLU A 236 -16.96 -17.84 3.73
N HIS A 237 -17.96 -17.73 2.87
CA HIS A 237 -18.99 -16.71 2.96
C HIS A 237 -20.37 -17.36 2.87
N SER A 238 -21.03 -17.47 4.02
CA SER A 238 -22.41 -17.95 4.09
C SER A 238 -23.38 -16.79 3.85
N ALA A 239 -24.14 -16.87 2.76
CA ALA A 239 -25.21 -15.93 2.43
C ALA A 239 -26.59 -16.56 2.71
N GLY A 240 -27.48 -15.80 3.36
CA GLY A 240 -28.83 -16.26 3.74
C GLY A 240 -28.98 -16.57 5.24
N LYS A 241 -30.18 -17.01 5.65
CA LYS A 241 -30.49 -17.39 7.04
C LYS A 241 -31.25 -18.71 7.08
N GLY A 242 -30.94 -19.55 8.06
CA GLY A 242 -31.67 -20.81 8.30
C GLY A 242 -31.43 -21.85 7.21
N ARG A 243 -32.49 -22.49 6.70
CA ARG A 243 -32.40 -23.59 5.73
C ARG A 243 -31.96 -23.19 4.31
N ASN A 244 -31.85 -21.88 4.02
CA ASN A 244 -31.47 -21.34 2.71
C ASN A 244 -30.07 -20.68 2.73
N THR A 245 -29.15 -21.16 3.58
CA THR A 245 -27.76 -20.69 3.56
C THR A 245 -27.04 -21.25 2.34
N ASN A 246 -26.64 -20.37 1.42
CA ASN A 246 -25.72 -20.71 0.35
C ASN A 246 -24.30 -20.38 0.81
N VAL A 247 -23.42 -21.37 0.78
CA VAL A 247 -22.01 -21.21 1.18
C VAL A 247 -21.19 -21.04 -0.08
N GLN A 248 -20.47 -19.92 -0.16
CA GLN A 248 -19.56 -19.61 -1.27
C GLN A 248 -18.15 -19.40 -0.73
N TYR A 249 -17.15 -19.74 -1.54
CA TYR A 249 -15.74 -19.63 -1.16
C TYR A 249 -15.00 -18.62 -2.03
N PHE A 250 -14.37 -17.65 -1.39
CA PHE A 250 -13.66 -16.56 -2.06
C PHE A 250 -12.19 -16.55 -1.67
N THR A 251 -11.34 -16.56 -2.67
CA THR A 251 -9.89 -16.43 -2.50
C THR A 251 -9.56 -14.96 -2.26
N LYS A 252 -8.77 -14.68 -1.23
CA LYS A 252 -8.33 -13.34 -0.86
C LYS A 252 -6.82 -13.23 -0.90
N LEU A 253 -6.35 -12.14 -1.50
CA LEU A 253 -4.95 -11.75 -1.51
C LEU A 253 -4.76 -10.69 -0.42
N VAL A 254 -4.16 -11.09 0.69
CA VAL A 254 -3.93 -10.21 1.84
C VAL A 254 -2.61 -9.48 1.65
N LEU A 255 -2.66 -8.16 1.58
CA LEU A 255 -1.47 -7.33 1.48
C LEU A 255 -0.65 -7.39 2.78
N ARG A 256 0.63 -7.76 2.71
CA ARG A 256 1.54 -7.77 3.87
C ARG A 256 2.65 -6.73 3.74
N THR A 257 3.26 -6.63 2.56
CA THR A 257 4.38 -5.70 2.32
C THR A 257 4.30 -5.06 0.94
N LEU A 258 4.66 -3.78 0.84
CA LEU A 258 4.93 -3.08 -0.41
C LEU A 258 6.36 -2.57 -0.44
N THR A 259 7.15 -3.06 -1.40
CA THR A 259 8.52 -2.65 -1.61
C THR A 259 8.63 -1.91 -2.94
N LEU A 260 8.97 -0.63 -2.86
CA LEU A 260 9.23 0.19 -4.03
C LEU A 260 10.56 -0.23 -4.69
N LEU A 261 10.49 -0.63 -5.97
CA LEU A 261 11.65 -0.99 -6.77
C LEU A 261 12.10 0.15 -7.68
N ASP A 262 11.16 0.81 -8.37
CA ASP A 262 11.46 1.90 -9.30
C ASP A 262 10.31 2.92 -9.39
N LYS A 263 10.69 4.20 -9.55
CA LYS A 263 9.79 5.37 -9.61
C LYS A 263 9.87 6.15 -10.91
N SER A 264 10.57 5.63 -11.90
CA SER A 264 10.91 6.37 -13.11
C SER A 264 9.66 6.79 -13.89
N TYR A 265 8.53 6.08 -13.69
CA TYR A 265 7.32 6.25 -14.48
C TYR A 265 6.11 6.85 -13.73
N SER A 266 6.14 6.92 -12.39
CA SER A 266 5.03 7.46 -11.58
C SER A 266 4.83 8.97 -11.70
N LYS A 267 5.82 9.72 -12.23
CA LYS A 267 5.66 11.15 -12.56
C LYS A 267 5.02 11.39 -13.93
N VAL A 268 5.00 10.38 -14.80
CA VAL A 268 4.47 10.47 -16.17
C VAL A 268 2.99 10.05 -16.22
N SER A 269 2.57 9.18 -15.29
CA SER A 269 1.18 8.75 -15.09
C SER A 269 0.29 9.82 -14.48
N GLN A 270 0.84 10.84 -13.81
CA GLN A 270 0.04 11.96 -13.32
C GLN A 270 -0.55 12.69 -14.53
N PRO A 271 -1.88 12.82 -14.64
CA PRO A 271 -2.43 13.76 -15.60
C PRO A 271 -1.75 15.09 -15.33
N LEU A 272 -1.26 15.75 -16.39
CA LEU A 272 -1.09 17.18 -16.38
C LEU A 272 -2.48 17.72 -16.04
N ILE A 273 -2.78 17.88 -14.75
CA ILE A 273 -3.91 18.66 -14.32
C ILE A 273 -3.58 20.02 -14.90
N ALA A 274 -4.21 20.34 -16.03
CA ALA A 274 -4.42 21.72 -16.43
C ALA A 274 -4.94 22.36 -15.16
N LYS A 275 -4.06 23.13 -14.50
CA LYS A 275 -4.30 23.70 -13.18
C LYS A 275 -5.70 24.28 -13.23
N THR A 276 -6.66 23.61 -12.61
CA THR A 276 -8.02 24.10 -12.47
C THR A 276 -7.89 25.29 -11.55
N ASN A 277 -7.69 26.48 -12.15
CA ASN A 277 -7.78 27.82 -11.60
C ASN A 277 -7.76 27.94 -10.07
N THR A 278 -6.80 27.29 -9.40
CA THR A 278 -6.31 27.76 -8.13
C THR A 278 -5.42 28.90 -8.54
N ARG A 279 -6.02 30.09 -8.59
CA ARG A 279 -5.28 31.34 -8.70
C ARG A 279 -4.08 31.18 -7.79
N PRO A 280 -2.83 31.26 -8.29
CA PRO A 280 -1.69 31.22 -7.41
C PRO A 280 -1.96 32.28 -6.35
N ILE A 281 -1.91 31.90 -5.07
CA ILE A 281 -1.82 32.89 -4.00
C ILE A 281 -0.46 33.53 -4.20
N LEU A 282 -0.44 34.53 -5.08
CA LEU A 282 0.62 35.49 -5.23
C LEU A 282 0.67 36.20 -3.88
N LYS A 283 1.64 35.82 -3.04
CA LYS A 283 2.10 36.74 -2.00
C LYS A 283 2.64 37.96 -2.73
N ARG A 284 1.80 38.99 -2.85
CA ARG A 284 2.22 40.30 -3.34
C ARG A 284 3.14 40.87 -2.27
N LYS A 285 4.45 40.96 -2.55
CA LYS A 285 5.31 41.90 -1.83
C LYS A 285 4.78 43.30 -2.18
N VAL A 286 4.00 43.89 -1.28
CA VAL A 286 3.66 45.31 -1.38
C VAL A 286 4.93 46.08 -1.04
N GLY A 287 5.53 46.71 -2.06
CA GLY A 287 6.79 47.44 -1.95
C GLY A 287 6.69 48.78 -1.22
N TYR A 288 5.84 48.89 -0.20
CA TYR A 288 5.70 50.14 0.58
C TYR A 288 6.06 49.99 2.07
N THR A 289 6.34 48.79 2.57
CA THR A 289 6.83 48.61 3.95
C THR A 289 8.35 48.79 4.12
N GLU A 290 9.10 48.94 3.02
CA GLU A 290 10.55 49.26 3.07
C GLU A 290 10.86 50.75 2.82
N GLU A 291 9.89 51.57 2.38
CA GLU A 291 10.08 53.02 2.22
C GLU A 291 9.69 53.81 3.47
N GLU A 292 8.70 53.38 4.26
CA GLU A 292 8.35 54.07 5.52
C GLU A 292 9.39 53.84 6.63
N THR A 293 10.02 52.66 6.67
CA THR A 293 11.04 52.32 7.67
C THR A 293 12.37 53.02 7.40
N LYS A 294 12.81 53.14 6.14
CA LYS A 294 14.03 53.88 5.78
C LYS A 294 13.87 55.39 5.92
N THR A 295 12.68 55.94 5.67
CA THR A 295 12.42 57.38 5.80
C THR A 295 12.24 57.81 7.28
N ALA A 296 11.67 56.94 8.12
CA ALA A 296 11.57 57.18 9.57
C ALA A 296 12.94 57.10 10.26
N GLU A 297 13.78 56.11 9.91
CA GLU A 297 15.14 55.99 10.46
C GLU A 297 16.08 57.13 10.01
N GLN A 298 15.94 57.63 8.77
CA GLN A 298 16.69 58.79 8.30
C GLN A 298 16.20 60.11 8.91
N ARG A 299 14.91 60.26 9.23
CA ARG A 299 14.38 61.42 9.96
C ARG A 299 14.82 61.43 11.43
N MET A 300 14.86 60.28 12.10
CA MET A 300 15.32 60.20 13.49
C MET A 300 16.84 60.44 13.63
N LYS A 301 17.66 60.04 12.65
CA LYS A 301 19.10 60.35 12.65
C LYS A 301 19.44 61.82 12.38
N ARG A 302 18.50 62.61 11.82
CA ARG A 302 18.68 64.04 11.52
C ARG A 302 18.21 64.97 12.65
N MET A 303 17.63 64.43 13.73
CA MET A 303 17.10 65.21 14.85
C MET A 303 18.03 65.28 16.08
N VAL A 304 19.26 64.74 16.00
CA VAL A 304 20.22 64.68 17.13
C VAL A 304 21.46 65.56 16.89
N ILE A 305 21.37 66.59 16.04
CA ILE A 305 22.42 67.62 15.94
C ILE A 305 21.75 68.99 15.74
N ASP A 306 21.34 69.63 16.84
CA ASP A 306 21.47 71.08 17.07
C ASP A 306 20.77 71.49 18.38
N THR A 307 21.47 71.36 19.50
CA THR A 307 21.24 72.19 20.69
C THR A 307 22.47 72.13 21.59
N THR A 308 23.54 72.86 21.24
CA THR A 308 24.45 73.52 22.21
C THR A 308 25.44 74.47 21.53
N THR A 309 24.94 75.52 20.89
CA THR A 309 25.59 76.83 20.81
C THR A 309 24.45 77.84 20.68
N GLY A 310 24.29 78.89 21.47
CA GLY A 310 24.97 79.47 22.62
C GLY A 310 24.16 80.71 22.99
N SER A 311 24.30 81.24 24.22
CA SER A 311 24.02 82.65 24.53
C SER A 311 24.07 82.88 26.05
N ARG A 312 25.04 83.68 26.53
CA ARG A 312 24.80 85.07 26.95
C ARG A 312 26.12 85.74 27.36
N HIS A 313 26.53 86.71 26.56
CA HIS A 313 27.29 87.87 27.04
C HIS A 313 26.30 88.99 27.41
N SER A 314 26.85 89.94 28.17
CA SER A 314 26.29 91.16 28.77
C SER A 314 25.32 90.97 29.93
#